data_AF-A0A966WZY9-F1
#
_entry.id   AF-A0A966WZY9-F1
#
_cell.length_a   1.000
_cell.length_b   1.000
_cell.length_c   1.000
_cell.angle_alpha   90.00
_cell.angle_beta   90.00
_cell.angle_gamma   90.00
#
_symmetry.space_group_name_H-M   'P 1'
#
loop_
_entity.id
_entity.type
_entity.pdbx_description
1 polymer ?
#
loop_
_entity_poly.entity_id
_entity_poly.type
_entity_poly.pdbx_seq_one_letter_code
_entity_poly.pdbx_strand_id
1 'polypeptide(L)' 'MIHQFRSKNCAPVIMLDDLTERIFAVMQRPYEEKGILLPEQIPTFIERLDQAIQ' A
#
# COMPACT_ATOMS: atom_id res chain seq x y z
N MET A 1 -10.42 0.80 2.78
CA MET A 1 -11.66 0.12 2.40
C MET A 1 -11.51 -1.42 2.49
N ILE A 2 -12.23 -2.06 3.41
CA ILE A 2 -12.21 -3.53 3.50
C ILE A 2 -13.12 -4.09 2.40
N HIS A 3 -12.55 -4.81 1.44
CA HIS A 3 -13.31 -5.40 0.33
C HIS A 3 -13.64 -6.87 0.64
N GLN A 4 -14.91 -7.18 0.86
CA GLN A 4 -15.35 -8.57 1.07
C GLN A 4 -15.70 -9.22 -0.27
N PHE A 5 -14.90 -10.21 -0.70
CA PHE A 5 -15.21 -11.00 -1.88
C PHE A 5 -15.95 -12.29 -1.47
N ARG A 6 -17.13 -12.51 -2.06
CA ARG A 6 -17.92 -13.73 -1.88
C ARG A 6 -18.12 -14.42 -3.21
N SER A 7 -17.74 -15.69 -3.28
CA SER A 7 -17.95 -16.57 -4.43
C SER A 7 -18.65 -17.85 -3.99
N LYS A 8 -19.37 -18.50 -4.90
CA LYS A 8 -20.02 -19.81 -4.65
C LYS A 8 -19.02 -20.96 -4.59
N ASN A 9 -17.83 -20.78 -5.16
CA ASN A 9 -16.82 -21.83 -5.34
C ASN A 9 -15.62 -21.71 -4.38
N CYS A 10 -15.57 -20.67 -3.54
CA CYS A 10 -14.49 -20.48 -2.57
C CYS A 10 -15.00 -19.78 -1.31
N ALA A 11 -14.28 -19.97 -0.19
CA ALA A 11 -14.62 -19.35 1.08
C ALA A 11 -14.64 -17.81 0.96
N PRO A 12 -15.47 -17.11 1.74
CA PRO A 12 -15.46 -15.65 1.78
C PRO A 12 -14.05 -15.14 2.11
N VAL A 13 -13.48 -14.35 1.21
CA VAL A 13 -12.14 -13.77 1.39
C VAL A 13 -12.29 -12.30 1.74
N ILE A 14 -11.58 -11.86 2.77
CA ILE A 14 -11.41 -10.44 3.05
C ILE A 14 -10.19 -10.00 2.26
N MET A 15 -10.40 -9.18 1.25
CA MET A 15 -9.34 -8.50 0.53
C MET A 15 -9.07 -7.21 1.29
N LEU A 16 -7.89 -7.15 1.90
CA LEU A 16 -7.38 -5.90 2.46
C LEU A 16 -7.21 -4.89 1.31
N ASP A 17 -7.26 -3.59 1.64
CA ASP A 17 -6.92 -2.55 0.66
C ASP A 17 -5.64 -2.90 -0.07
N ASP A 18 -5.55 -2.45 -1.32
CA ASP A 18 -4.34 -2.61 -2.09
C ASP A 18 -3.16 -2.08 -1.27
N LEU A 19 -2.25 -2.99 -0.92
CA LEU A 19 -1.08 -2.68 -0.12
C LEU A 19 -0.25 -1.59 -0.82
N THR A 20 -0.29 -1.56 -2.15
CA THR A 20 0.36 -0.52 -2.95
C THR A 20 -0.28 0.84 -2.72
N GLU A 21 -1.61 0.97 -2.76
CA GLU A 21 -2.27 2.26 -2.45
C GLU A 21 -1.94 2.72 -1.03
N ARG A 22 -1.93 1.81 -0.06
CA ARG A 22 -1.57 2.12 1.33
C ARG A 22 -0.12 2.57 1.46
N ILE A 23 0.82 1.90 0.79
CA ILE A 23 2.24 2.26 0.77
C ILE A 23 2.43 3.67 0.19
N PHE A 24 1.80 3.96 -0.96
CA PHE A 24 1.90 5.28 -1.59
C PHE A 24 1.25 6.38 -0.74
N ALA A 25 0.12 6.09 -0.09
CA ALA A 25 -0.51 7.01 0.86
C ALA A 25 0.40 7.33 2.06
N VAL A 26 1.05 6.32 2.66
CA VAL A 26 2.02 6.50 3.77
C VAL A 26 3.23 7.33 3.32
N MET A 27 3.69 7.12 2.09
CA MET A 27 4.76 7.93 1.51
C MET A 27 4.31 9.36 1.13
N GLN A 28 3.02 9.70 1.28
CA GLN A 28 2.39 10.96 0.87
C GLN A 28 2.59 11.26 -0.62
N ARG A 29 2.51 10.22 -1.46
CA ARG A 29 2.70 10.31 -2.90
C ARG A 29 1.45 9.76 -3.62
N PRO A 30 1.02 10.37 -4.74
CA PRO A 30 0.01 9.73 -5.59
C PRO A 30 0.53 8.40 -6.13
N TYR A 31 -0.38 7.43 -6.28
CA TYR A 31 -0.06 6.18 -6.97
C TYR A 31 0.33 6.47 -8.42
N GLU A 32 1.51 6.02 -8.82
CA GLU A 32 2.04 6.14 -10.18
C GLU A 32 2.42 4.74 -10.66
N GLU A 33 1.83 4.28 -11.77
CA GLU A 33 2.16 2.97 -12.38
C GLU A 33 3.65 2.88 -12.76
N LYS A 34 4.25 4.03 -13.08
CA LYS A 34 5.68 4.21 -13.33
C LYS A 34 6.14 5.50 -12.67
N GLY A 35 6.97 5.38 -11.65
CA GLY A 35 7.57 6.50 -10.94
C GLY A 35 9.07 6.29 -10.75
N ILE A 36 9.82 7.39 -10.63
CA ILE A 36 11.22 7.37 -10.25
C ILE A 36 11.32 7.71 -8.76
N LEU A 37 12.06 6.90 -8.02
CA LEU A 37 12.50 7.18 -6.66
C LEU A 37 13.96 7.62 -6.73
N LEU A 38 14.24 8.83 -6.26
CA LEU A 38 15.61 9.32 -6.19
C LEU A 38 16.29 8.75 -4.93
N PRO A 39 17.59 8.38 -4.98
CA PRO A 39 18.29 7.82 -3.82
C PRO A 39 18.19 8.67 -2.55
N GLU A 40 18.13 10.00 -2.69
CA GLU A 40 18.05 10.95 -1.60
C GLU A 40 16.72 10.89 -0.84
N GLN A 41 15.67 10.38 -1.49
CA GLN A 41 14.33 10.27 -0.91
C GLN A 41 14.11 8.94 -0.17
N ILE A 42 14.95 7.94 -0.44
CA ILE A 42 14.83 6.58 0.10
C ILE A 42 14.84 6.57 1.65
N PRO A 43 15.75 7.27 2.35
CA PRO A 43 15.77 7.25 3.81
C PRO A 43 14.46 7.76 4.42
N THR A 44 13.92 8.85 3.89
CA THR A 44 12.66 9.44 4.35
C THR A 44 11.46 8.51 4.12
N PHE A 45 11.44 7.79 3.00
CA PHE A 45 10.37 6.81 2.76
C PHE A 45 10.48 5.61 3.70
N ILE A 46 11.69 5.13 4.00
CA ILE A 46 11.91 4.04 4.96
C ILE A 46 11.40 4.44 6.34
N GLU A 47 11.76 5.62 6.84
CA GLU A 47 11.29 6.11 8.15
C GLU A 47 9.76 6.19 8.23
N ARG A 48 9.10 6.71 7.18
CA ARG A 48 7.63 6.79 7.13
C ARG A 48 6.96 5.42 7.12
N LEU A 49 7.54 4.46 6.39
CA LEU A 49 7.02 3.10 6.31
C LEU A 49 7.19 2.36 7.64
N ASP A 50 8.33 2.55 8.31
CA ASP A 50 8.60 1.96 9.63
C ASP A 50 7.60 2.48 10.69
N GLN A 51 7.36 3.80 10.71
CA GLN A 51 6.36 4.43 11.57
C GLN A 51 4.92 3.95 11.31
N ALA A 52 4.60 3.52 10.10
CA ALA A 52 3.26 3.04 9.74
C ALA A 52 3.01 1.57 10.15
N ILE A 53 4.05 0.86 10.58
CA ILE A 53 4.00 -0.53 11.03
C ILE A 53 4.01 -0.64 12.56
N GLN A 54 4.58 0.35 13.27
CA GLN A 54 4.50 0.47 14.74
C GLN A 54 3.08 0.80 15.20
#